data_AF-A0A2W1J9I9-F1
#
_entry.id   AF-A0A2W1J9I9-F1
#
_cell.length_a   1.000
_cell.length_b   1.000
_cell.length_c   1.000
_cell.angle_alpha   90.00
_cell.angle_beta   90.00
_cell.angle_gamma   90.00
#
_symmetry.space_group_name_H-M   'P 1'
#
loop_
_entity.id
_entity.type
_entity.pdbx_description
1 polymer ?
#
loop_
_entity_poly.entity_id
_entity_poly.type
_entity_poly.pdbx_seq_one_letter_code
_entity_poly.pdbx_strand_id
1 'polypeptide(L)'
;MVQLPATAYPPHRLSLDLGVIIFTRLVSHTYDLSLESREGQCQFIGRIEERSNDLWAVTFIDCQACIPEYFDDWQQATLFLSRVL
;
A
#
# COMPACT_ATOMS: atom_id res chain seq x y z
N MET A 1 -9.23 -7.97 -13.31
CA MET A 1 -8.61 -7.36 -12.12
C MET A 1 -7.10 -7.38 -12.29
N VAL A 2 -6.41 -6.28 -12.00
CA VAL A 2 -4.94 -6.21 -12.06
C VAL A 2 -4.41 -6.60 -10.68
N GLN A 3 -3.64 -7.69 -10.59
CA GLN A 3 -2.99 -8.11 -9.36
C GLN A 3 -1.69 -7.32 -9.13
N LEU A 4 -1.35 -7.05 -7.87
CA LEU A 4 -0.04 -6.48 -7.54
C LEU A 4 1.06 -7.49 -7.90
N PRO A 5 2.18 -7.01 -8.48
CA PRO A 5 3.24 -7.90 -8.93
C PRO A 5 3.87 -8.66 -7.76
N ALA A 6 4.07 -9.96 -7.96
CA ALA A 6 4.73 -10.83 -6.98
C ALA A 6 6.22 -10.53 -6.80
N THR A 7 6.82 -9.65 -7.60
CA THR A 7 8.25 -9.32 -7.51
C THR A 7 8.47 -8.10 -6.62
N ALA A 8 9.44 -8.16 -5.71
CA ALA A 8 9.87 -7.01 -4.91
C ALA A 8 10.63 -5.96 -5.74
N TYR A 9 11.12 -6.34 -6.93
CA TYR A 9 11.89 -5.47 -7.80
C TYR A 9 11.52 -5.69 -9.28
N PRO A 10 11.25 -4.63 -10.06
CA PRO A 10 11.11 -3.24 -9.62
C PRO A 10 9.84 -3.04 -8.76
N PRO A 11 9.80 -2.05 -7.86
CA PRO A 11 8.61 -1.74 -7.09
C PRO A 11 7.45 -1.34 -8.02
N HIS A 12 6.23 -1.69 -7.64
CA HIS A 12 5.04 -1.25 -8.38
C HIS A 12 4.80 0.23 -8.12
N ARG A 13 4.40 0.98 -9.15
CA ARG A 13 4.17 2.43 -9.06
C ARG A 13 2.76 2.73 -9.55
N LEU A 14 2.02 3.47 -8.73
CA LEU A 14 0.69 3.98 -9.07
C LEU A 14 0.70 5.50 -9.02
N SER A 15 0.46 6.14 -10.15
CA SER A 15 0.31 7.60 -10.22
C SER A 15 -1.10 8.01 -9.82
N LEU A 16 -1.21 8.86 -8.80
CA LEU A 16 -2.43 9.52 -8.35
C LEU A 16 -2.27 11.03 -8.51
N ASP A 17 -3.39 11.77 -8.42
CA ASP A 17 -3.36 13.24 -8.43
C ASP A 17 -2.49 13.84 -7.30
N LEU A 18 -2.34 13.09 -6.20
CA LEU A 18 -1.58 13.45 -5.00
C LEU A 18 -0.08 13.14 -5.11
N GLY A 19 0.34 12.34 -6.08
CA GLY A 19 1.74 11.89 -6.24
C GLY A 19 1.85 10.44 -6.72
N VAL A 20 3.05 9.87 -6.66
CA VAL A 20 3.29 8.47 -7.03
C VAL A 20 3.35 7.62 -5.77
N ILE A 21 2.47 6.64 -5.64
CA ILE A 21 2.54 5.61 -4.61
C ILE A 21 3.44 4.49 -5.11
N ILE A 22 4.46 4.17 -4.33
CA ILE A 22 5.42 3.10 -4.55
C ILE A 22 5.09 1.94 -3.61
N PHE A 23 4.87 0.76 -4.17
CA PHE A 23 4.64 -0.46 -3.42
C PHE A 23 5.94 -1.26 -3.34
N THR A 24 6.45 -1.44 -2.14
CA THR A 24 7.64 -2.24 -1.84
C THR A 24 7.22 -3.54 -1.18
N ARG A 25 7.41 -4.67 -1.88
CA ARG A 25 7.08 -5.99 -1.31
C ARG A 25 8.11 -6.36 -0.25
N LEU A 26 7.64 -6.71 0.95
CA LEU A 26 8.52 -7.16 2.05
C LEU A 26 8.66 -8.68 2.07
N VAL A 27 7.53 -9.35 2.25
CA VAL A 27 7.38 -10.81 2.32
C VAL A 27 6.08 -11.20 1.62
N SER A 28 5.80 -12.50 1.51
CA SER A 28 4.69 -12.99 0.68
C SER A 28 3.38 -12.21 0.88
N HIS A 29 3.00 -11.48 -0.17
CA HIS A 29 1.79 -10.66 -0.28
C HIS A 29 1.63 -9.49 0.71
N THR A 30 2.73 -9.06 1.33
CA THR A 30 2.79 -7.84 2.16
C THR A 30 3.55 -6.75 1.42
N TYR A 31 2.95 -5.55 1.34
CA TYR A 31 3.50 -4.40 0.64
C TYR A 31 3.52 -3.17 1.55
N ASP A 32 4.69 -2.54 1.65
CA ASP A 32 4.82 -1.20 2.20
C ASP A 32 4.51 -0.17 1.11
N LEU A 33 3.66 0.78 1.41
CA LEU A 33 3.31 1.88 0.52
C LEU A 33 4.06 3.13 0.95
N SER A 34 4.71 3.77 -0.02
CA SER A 34 5.38 5.05 0.18
C SER A 34 4.89 6.05 -0.87
N LEU A 35 4.64 7.29 -0.45
CA LEU A 35 4.35 8.40 -1.34
C LEU A 35 5.66 9.10 -1.73
N GLU A 36 5.94 9.15 -3.04
CA GLU A 36 7.06 9.89 -3.58
C GLU A 36 6.66 11.37 -3.78
N SER A 37 7.37 12.27 -3.09
CA SER A 37 7.22 13.71 -3.24
C SER A 37 7.79 14.19 -4.57
N ARG A 38 7.45 15.42 -4.97
CA ARG A 38 8.02 16.06 -6.18
C ARG A 38 9.55 16.21 -6.12
N GLU A 39 10.12 16.19 -4.92
CA GLU A 39 11.56 16.27 -4.68
C GLU A 39 12.25 14.90 -4.69
N GLY A 40 11.49 13.83 -4.95
CA GLY A 40 11.99 12.44 -4.96
C GLY A 40 12.13 11.82 -3.56
N GLN A 41 11.60 12.47 -2.52
CA GLN A 41 11.59 11.89 -1.17
C GLN A 41 10.43 10.91 -1.03
N CYS A 42 10.70 9.71 -0.52
CA CYS A 42 9.67 8.71 -0.26
C CYS A 42 9.26 8.76 1.22
N GLN A 43 8.00 9.12 1.47
CA GLN A 43 7.40 9.05 2.81
C GLN A 43 6.62 7.75 2.92
N PHE A 44 6.90 6.93 3.94
CA PHE A 44 6.09 5.74 4.24
C PHE A 44 4.71 6.15 4.73
N ILE A 45 3.65 5.56 4.16
CA ILE A 45 2.25 5.94 4.46
C ILE A 45 1.43 4.81 5.08
N GLY A 46 1.87 3.56 4.92
CA GLY A 46 1.21 2.42 5.54
C GLY A 46 1.50 1.11 4.82
N ARG A 47 0.91 0.03 5.33
CA ARG A 47 1.11 -1.32 4.81
C ARG A 47 -0.21 -1.92 4.37
N ILE A 48 -0.18 -2.65 3.25
CA ILE A 48 -1.27 -3.53 2.84
C ILE A 48 -0.79 -4.98 2.80
N GLU A 49 -1.68 -5.90 3.14
CA GLU A 49 -1.41 -7.33 3.14
C GLU A 49 -2.58 -8.09 2.50
N GLU A 50 -2.29 -8.91 1.49
CA GLU A 50 -3.26 -9.83 0.92
C GLU A 50 -3.48 -10.99 1.91
N ARG A 51 -4.68 -11.07 2.48
CA ARG A 51 -5.09 -12.15 3.38
C ARG A 51 -5.71 -13.32 2.61
N SER A 52 -6.37 -13.01 1.50
CA SER A 52 -6.93 -13.97 0.53
C SER A 52 -7.12 -13.27 -0.82
N ASN A 53 -7.56 -14.02 -1.84
CA ASN A 53 -7.75 -13.52 -3.21
C ASN A 53 -8.54 -12.20 -3.31
N ASP A 54 -9.47 -11.97 -2.38
CA ASP A 54 -10.38 -10.83 -2.37
C ASP A 54 -10.39 -10.11 -1.00
N LEU A 55 -9.30 -10.22 -0.23
CA LEU A 55 -9.24 -9.59 1.09
C LEU A 55 -7.87 -8.98 1.35
N TRP A 56 -7.86 -7.67 1.50
CA TRP A 56 -6.67 -6.85 1.74
C TRP A 56 -6.79 -6.14 3.08
N ALA A 57 -5.81 -6.36 3.95
CA ALA A 57 -5.74 -5.72 5.26
C ALA A 57 -4.81 -4.50 5.21
N VAL A 58 -5.25 -3.37 5.75
CA VAL A 58 -4.45 -2.15 5.95
C VAL A 58 -3.94 -2.12 7.39
N THR A 59 -2.65 -1.84 7.57
CA THR A 59 -2.03 -1.59 8.87
C THR A 59 -1.28 -0.25 8.87
N PHE A 60 -1.61 0.61 9.84
CA PHE A 60 -0.96 1.91 10.06
C PHE A 60 0.30 1.79 10.92
N ILE A 61 1.24 2.71 10.73
CA ILE A 61 2.52 2.80 11.45
C ILE A 61 2.34 2.90 12.97
N ASP A 62 1.34 3.65 13.42
CA ASP A 62 1.30 4.16 14.80
C ASP A 62 0.29 3.47 15.71
N CYS A 63 -0.22 2.31 15.32
CA CYS A 63 -1.20 1.63 16.14
C CYS A 63 -0.90 0.14 16.27
N GLN A 64 -0.02 -0.18 17.21
CA GLN A 64 0.26 -1.56 17.65
C GLN A 64 -1.00 -2.31 18.14
N ALA A 65 -2.10 -1.60 18.39
CA ALA A 65 -3.38 -2.16 18.84
C ALA A 65 -4.56 -1.89 17.90
N CYS A 66 -4.36 -1.33 16.70
CA CYS A 66 -5.49 -1.06 15.81
C CYS A 66 -5.95 -2.32 15.11
N ILE A 67 -7.28 -2.46 15.07
CA ILE A 67 -7.94 -3.44 14.23
C ILE A 67 -7.59 -3.10 12.77
N PRO A 68 -7.01 -4.02 12.00
CA PRO A 68 -6.74 -3.78 10.60
C PRO A 68 -8.04 -3.51 9.85
N GLU A 69 -8.01 -2.54 8.94
CA GLU A 69 -9.14 -2.28 8.05
C GLU A 69 -9.04 -3.20 6.83
N TYR A 70 -10.18 -3.76 6.43
CA TYR A 70 -10.25 -4.76 5.38
C TYR A 70 -10.95 -4.20 4.14
N PHE A 71 -10.43 -4.54 2.98
CA PHE A 71 -10.93 -4.09 1.68
C PHE A 71 -10.96 -5.27 0.70
N ASP A 72 -11.93 -5.25 -0.20
CA ASP A 72 -12.10 -6.32 -1.20
C ASP A 72 -11.01 -6.27 -2.29
N ASP A 73 -10.35 -5.12 -2.44
CA ASP A 73 -9.26 -4.94 -3.38
C ASP A 73 -8.16 -4.00 -2.84
N TRP A 74 -6.95 -4.16 -3.39
CA TRP A 74 -5.78 -3.36 -2.98
C TRP A 74 -5.86 -1.89 -3.39
N GLN A 75 -6.69 -1.54 -4.39
CA GLN A 75 -6.84 -0.16 -4.86
C GLN A 75 -7.62 0.67 -3.85
N GLN A 76 -8.69 0.10 -3.28
CA GLN A 76 -9.45 0.68 -2.18
C GLN A 76 -8.60 0.83 -0.93
N ALA A 77 -7.83 -0.20 -0.57
CA ALA A 77 -6.88 -0.15 0.55
C ALA A 77 -5.84 0.99 0.36
N THR A 78 -5.34 1.15 -0.87
CA THR A 78 -4.39 2.22 -1.23
C THR A 78 -5.02 3.61 -1.15
N LEU A 79 -6.22 3.77 -1.72
CA LEU A 79 -6.97 5.02 -1.67
C LEU A 79 -7.30 5.42 -0.24
N PHE A 80 -7.68 4.45 0.60
CA PHE A 80 -7.91 4.65 2.02
C PHE A 80 -6.67 5.21 2.72
N LEU A 81 -5.50 4.58 2.55
CA LEU A 81 -4.22 5.06 3.11
C LEU A 81 -3.86 6.47 2.61
N SER A 82 -4.11 6.78 1.33
CA SER A 82 -3.80 8.10 0.77
C SER A 82 -4.68 9.24 1.29
N ARG A 83 -5.88 8.95 1.83
CA ARG A 83 -6.80 9.96 2.38
C ARG A 83 -6.44 10.39 3.81
N VAL A 84 -5.56 9.66 4.47
CA VAL A 84 -5.12 9.93 5.85
C VAL A 84 -3.94 10.92 5.89
N LEU A 85 -3.39 11.28 4.72
CA LEU A 85 -2.31 12.26 4.54
C LEU A 85 -2.86 13.68 4.38
#